data_AF-A0AAU7M274-F1
#
_entry.id   AF-A0AAU7M274-F1
#
_cell.length_a   1.000
_cell.length_b   1.000
_cell.length_c   1.000
_cell.angle_alpha   90.00
_cell.angle_beta   90.00
_cell.angle_gamma   90.00
#
_symmetry.space_group_name_H-M   'P 1'
#
loop_
_entity.id
_entity.type
_entity.pdbx_description
1 polymer ?
#
loop_
_entity_poly.entity_id
_entity_poly.type
_entity_poly.pdbx_seq_one_letter_code
_entity_poly.pdbx_strand_id
1 'polypeptide(L)'
;MRTTRFVVLAATGVLAVTGVTACGGKTEDKATGKANAVTVKATDTACEVDVTELAAGQTSFSVTNSGSKVNEFYVYAAGDRVMGEVENIAPGLTRELRVELPAGTYETACKPGMSGRGIRGGLKVTGAAASVAPDAALTQATASYQRYVTSQTAALLTKTEEFVAAVKAGDVTKAKALYPVARTYWERIEPVAESFGDLDPKIDGREEVIEEGMEFTGFHRIEKDLWTTGDISKDGPIADQLLTDVKAIVAKANAEKLTPLQLANGAKALLDEVASGKITGEEERYSHTDLWDFNANLEGSKAAIAALRPALEQRSPDLVKQLDTEFANVEATLGKHRAGDGWKLHTALSKAELKELSDSINALAEPISKVAAVVAR
;
A
#
# COMPACT_ATOMS: atom_id res chain seq x y z
N MET A 1 18.68 -33.12 -55.11
CA MET A 1 18.65 -32.42 -56.43
C MET A 1 17.96 -31.07 -56.26
N ARG A 2 18.52 -30.06 -56.93
CA ARG A 2 18.11 -28.63 -57.02
C ARG A 2 18.56 -27.73 -55.86
N THR A 3 19.87 -27.46 -55.92
CA THR A 3 20.50 -26.17 -55.68
C THR A 3 19.88 -25.06 -56.53
N THR A 4 19.62 -23.90 -55.92
CA THR A 4 19.47 -22.62 -56.63
C THR A 4 20.33 -21.57 -55.94
N ARG A 5 20.88 -20.67 -56.76
CA ARG A 5 22.08 -19.85 -56.58
C ARG A 5 21.72 -18.38 -56.85
N PHE A 6 22.42 -17.47 -56.17
CA PHE A 6 22.62 -16.03 -56.46
C PHE A 6 21.36 -15.11 -56.33
N VAL A 7 21.43 -13.82 -55.96
CA VAL A 7 22.37 -12.75 -56.35
C VAL A 7 22.42 -11.67 -55.26
N VAL A 8 23.62 -11.16 -54.98
CA VAL A 8 23.90 -9.90 -54.25
C VAL A 8 23.78 -8.73 -55.23
N LEU A 9 23.05 -7.67 -54.86
CA LEU A 9 23.20 -6.35 -55.49
C LEU A 9 23.45 -5.30 -54.41
N ALA A 10 24.66 -4.73 -54.45
CA ALA A 10 25.03 -3.51 -53.76
C ALA A 10 24.52 -2.30 -54.55
N ALA A 11 23.88 -1.35 -53.86
CA ALA A 11 23.57 -0.03 -54.41
C ALA A 11 24.06 1.03 -53.42
N THR A 12 25.23 1.58 -53.71
CA THR A 12 25.76 2.84 -53.17
C THR A 12 24.88 4.00 -53.61
N GLY A 13 24.30 4.72 -52.64
CA GLY A 13 23.63 6.00 -52.84
C GLY A 13 24.12 7.02 -51.84
N VAL A 14 25.09 7.84 -52.25
CA VAL A 14 25.49 9.08 -51.57
C VAL A 14 24.49 10.16 -51.99
N LEU A 15 23.77 10.78 -51.04
CA LEU A 15 23.08 12.04 -51.30
C LEU A 15 23.24 13.03 -50.14
N ALA A 16 23.44 14.27 -50.56
CA ALA A 16 23.98 15.40 -49.85
C ALA A 16 23.11 15.92 -48.70
N VAL A 17 23.83 16.49 -47.73
CA VAL A 17 23.36 17.37 -46.66
C VAL A 17 22.63 18.59 -47.24
N THR A 18 21.41 18.83 -46.80
CA THR A 18 20.78 20.15 -46.81
C THR A 18 20.40 20.52 -45.38
N GLY A 19 21.14 21.48 -44.83
CA GLY A 19 20.82 22.10 -43.54
C GLY A 19 19.63 23.03 -43.70
N VAL A 20 18.60 22.83 -42.87
CA VAL A 20 17.56 23.83 -42.62
C VAL A 20 17.80 24.39 -41.23
N THR A 21 18.43 25.56 -41.19
CA THR A 21 18.42 26.48 -40.07
C THR A 21 17.02 27.09 -39.96
N ALA A 22 16.25 26.67 -38.95
CA ALA A 22 15.07 27.38 -38.48
C ALA A 22 15.36 27.94 -37.08
N CYS A 23 15.63 29.24 -37.03
CA CYS A 23 15.74 30.01 -35.79
C CYS A 23 14.34 30.27 -35.20
N GLY A 24 14.25 30.24 -33.88
CA GLY A 24 13.58 31.31 -33.14
C GLY A 24 12.13 31.05 -32.73
N GLY A 25 11.95 30.21 -31.72
CA GLY A 25 10.73 30.12 -30.93
C GLY A 25 11.00 29.35 -29.66
N LYS A 26 11.90 29.85 -28.79
CA LYS A 26 12.03 29.36 -27.43
C LYS A 26 10.75 29.72 -26.68
N THR A 27 9.74 28.85 -26.75
CA THR A 27 8.91 28.61 -25.58
C THR A 27 9.85 27.99 -24.55
N GLU A 28 10.18 28.75 -23.52
CA GLU A 28 10.75 28.21 -22.31
C GLU A 28 9.73 27.20 -21.76
N ASP A 29 9.96 25.92 -22.06
CA ASP A 29 9.42 24.85 -21.23
C ASP A 29 9.88 25.16 -19.81
N LYS A 30 8.93 25.58 -18.97
CA LYS A 30 9.13 25.61 -17.52
C LYS A 30 9.71 24.25 -17.14
N ALA A 31 10.92 24.25 -16.60
CA ALA A 31 11.57 23.05 -16.12
C ALA A 31 10.66 22.40 -15.06
N THR A 32 9.86 21.43 -15.50
CA THR A 32 9.34 20.39 -14.61
C THR A 32 10.58 19.63 -14.15
N GLY A 33 10.87 19.67 -12.86
CA GLY A 33 12.00 18.92 -12.30
C GLY A 33 11.88 17.46 -12.75
N LYS A 34 12.83 17.00 -13.55
CA LYS A 34 12.77 15.65 -14.13
C LYS A 34 12.83 14.65 -12.97
N ALA A 35 11.78 13.85 -12.79
CA ALA A 35 11.76 12.81 -11.77
C ALA A 35 12.97 11.88 -11.93
N ASN A 36 13.56 11.43 -10.83
CA ASN A 36 14.59 10.41 -10.87
C ASN A 36 13.98 9.11 -11.42
N ALA A 37 14.69 8.43 -12.30
CA ALA A 37 14.29 7.12 -12.81
C ALA A 37 15.32 6.09 -12.34
N VAL A 38 14.83 5.04 -11.68
CA VAL A 38 15.64 3.97 -11.08
C VAL A 38 15.13 2.64 -11.61
N THR A 39 16.05 1.79 -12.05
CA THR A 39 15.73 0.42 -12.45
C THR A 39 16.03 -0.51 -11.28
N VAL A 40 15.11 -1.41 -10.98
CA VAL A 40 15.29 -2.45 -9.97
C VAL A 40 15.06 -3.80 -10.61
N LYS A 41 16.03 -4.71 -10.48
CA LYS A 41 15.88 -6.11 -10.83
C LYS A 41 15.82 -6.94 -9.55
N ALA A 42 14.62 -7.39 -9.23
CA ALA A 42 14.35 -8.24 -8.08
C ALA A 42 14.52 -9.72 -8.49
N THR A 43 15.20 -10.51 -7.67
CA THR A 43 15.35 -11.96 -7.85
C THR A 43 15.08 -12.67 -6.53
N ASP A 44 15.19 -14.00 -6.52
CA ASP A 44 14.99 -14.78 -5.28
C ASP A 44 16.11 -14.55 -4.24
N THR A 45 17.26 -13.97 -4.64
CA THR A 45 18.45 -13.83 -3.76
C THR A 45 19.15 -12.47 -3.86
N ALA A 46 18.76 -11.60 -4.78
CA ALA A 46 19.30 -10.27 -4.97
C ALA A 46 18.22 -9.22 -5.23
N CYS A 47 18.45 -7.99 -4.75
CA CYS A 47 17.71 -6.78 -5.10
C CYS A 47 18.68 -5.80 -5.78
N GLU A 48 18.76 -5.87 -7.12
CA GLU A 48 19.71 -5.07 -7.88
C GLU A 48 19.10 -3.70 -8.21
N VAL A 49 19.47 -2.66 -7.45
CA VAL A 49 19.11 -1.26 -7.73
C VAL A 49 20.24 -0.60 -8.53
N ASP A 50 19.92 0.02 -9.67
CA ASP A 50 20.93 0.55 -10.61
C ASP A 50 21.68 1.80 -10.11
N VAL A 51 21.18 2.44 -9.04
CA VAL A 51 21.80 3.58 -8.38
C VAL A 51 21.80 3.43 -6.86
N THR A 52 22.77 4.05 -6.21
CA THR A 52 22.87 4.13 -4.74
C THR A 52 22.82 5.56 -4.21
N GLU A 53 22.81 6.56 -5.10
CA GLU A 53 22.69 7.97 -4.76
C GLU A 53 21.77 8.70 -5.77
N LEU A 54 20.88 9.53 -5.27
CA LEU A 54 19.89 10.30 -6.03
C LEU A 54 19.79 11.75 -5.52
N ALA A 55 19.25 12.64 -6.35
CA ALA A 55 18.82 13.96 -5.89
C ALA A 55 17.47 13.88 -5.16
N ALA A 56 17.25 14.74 -4.18
CA ALA A 56 15.97 14.86 -3.49
C ALA A 56 14.84 15.24 -4.46
N GLY A 57 13.64 14.69 -4.21
CA GLY A 57 12.45 14.91 -5.02
C GLY A 57 11.73 13.62 -5.42
N GLN A 58 10.92 13.70 -6.47
CA GLN A 58 10.19 12.54 -6.99
C GLN A 58 11.13 11.53 -7.64
N THR A 59 10.93 10.26 -7.30
CA THR A 59 11.67 9.12 -7.83
C THR A 59 10.69 8.05 -8.29
N SER A 60 10.89 7.54 -9.50
CA SER A 60 10.19 6.39 -10.04
C SER A 60 11.13 5.19 -10.07
N PHE A 61 10.72 4.11 -9.41
CA PHE A 61 11.39 2.80 -9.43
C PHE A 61 10.64 1.88 -10.39
N SER A 62 11.29 1.45 -11.46
CA SER A 62 10.80 0.41 -12.36
C SER A 62 11.33 -0.94 -11.87
N VAL A 63 10.46 -1.71 -11.21
CA VAL A 63 10.82 -2.97 -10.55
C VAL A 63 10.41 -4.15 -11.41
N THR A 64 11.40 -4.86 -11.94
CA THR A 64 11.20 -6.11 -12.70
C THR A 64 11.51 -7.31 -11.82
N ASN A 65 10.53 -8.20 -11.64
CA ASN A 65 10.77 -9.47 -10.97
C ASN A 65 11.33 -10.50 -11.97
N SER A 66 12.62 -10.77 -11.83
CA SER A 66 13.37 -11.79 -12.59
C SER A 66 13.59 -13.09 -11.79
N GLY A 67 12.97 -13.22 -10.62
CA GLY A 67 12.97 -14.42 -9.78
C GLY A 67 11.88 -15.42 -10.15
N SER A 68 11.74 -16.46 -9.32
CA SER A 68 10.73 -17.50 -9.46
C SER A 68 9.55 -17.32 -8.48
N LYS A 69 9.74 -16.55 -7.41
CA LYS A 69 8.70 -16.23 -6.42
C LYS A 69 8.00 -14.91 -6.76
N VAL A 70 6.77 -14.73 -6.29
CA VAL A 70 6.16 -13.39 -6.21
C VAL A 70 7.05 -12.50 -5.34
N ASN A 71 7.25 -11.25 -5.74
CA ASN A 71 8.14 -10.32 -5.06
C ASN A 71 7.41 -9.03 -4.70
N GLU A 72 8.01 -8.26 -3.82
CA GLU A 72 7.56 -6.93 -3.42
C GLU A 72 8.78 -6.02 -3.38
N PHE A 73 8.56 -4.72 -3.54
CA PHE A 73 9.62 -3.73 -3.44
C PHE A 73 9.22 -2.59 -2.55
N TYR A 74 10.10 -2.25 -1.61
CA TYR A 74 9.89 -1.20 -0.61
C TYR A 74 11.01 -0.17 -0.67
N VAL A 75 10.67 1.06 -0.31
CA VAL A 75 11.63 2.11 0.05
C VAL A 75 11.38 2.49 1.50
N TYR A 76 12.37 2.27 2.37
CA TYR A 76 12.33 2.58 3.80
C TYR A 76 13.14 3.83 4.12
N ALA A 77 12.62 4.68 5.00
CA ALA A 77 13.37 5.68 5.74
C ALA A 77 13.83 5.10 7.09
N ALA A 78 14.51 5.93 7.90
CA ALA A 78 15.00 5.54 9.22
C ALA A 78 13.89 4.96 10.12
N GLY A 79 14.23 3.89 10.85
CA GLY A 79 13.31 3.19 11.75
C GLY A 79 12.25 2.36 11.02
N ASP A 80 12.61 1.75 9.89
CA ASP A 80 11.72 0.94 9.04
C ASP A 80 10.46 1.68 8.57
N ARG A 81 10.55 3.02 8.44
CA ARG A 81 9.40 3.81 7.98
C ARG A 81 9.19 3.64 6.49
N VAL A 82 8.05 3.10 6.06
CA VAL A 82 7.75 2.90 4.63
C VAL A 82 7.49 4.24 3.95
N MET A 83 8.26 4.54 2.90
CA MET A 83 8.04 5.70 2.02
C MET A 83 7.08 5.38 0.86
N GLY A 84 7.00 4.10 0.52
CA GLY A 84 6.12 3.54 -0.48
C GLY A 84 6.60 2.14 -0.86
N GLU A 85 5.68 1.38 -1.41
CA GLU A 85 5.92 0.00 -1.81
C GLU A 85 5.10 -0.37 -3.03
N VAL A 86 5.50 -1.48 -3.64
CA VAL A 86 4.70 -2.16 -4.64
C VAL A 86 4.76 -3.65 -4.41
N GLU A 87 3.58 -4.23 -4.21
CA GLU A 87 3.45 -5.63 -3.86
C GLU A 87 3.02 -6.47 -5.06
N ASN A 88 2.98 -7.80 -4.85
CA ASN A 88 2.42 -8.75 -5.79
C ASN A 88 3.04 -8.68 -7.21
N ILE A 89 4.35 -8.47 -7.27
CA ILE A 89 5.11 -8.47 -8.52
C ILE A 89 5.35 -9.93 -8.92
N ALA A 90 4.46 -10.51 -9.71
CA ALA A 90 4.61 -11.89 -10.17
C ALA A 90 5.87 -12.08 -11.06
N PRO A 91 6.42 -13.30 -11.16
CA PRO A 91 7.58 -13.59 -12.02
C PRO A 91 7.40 -13.07 -13.45
N GLY A 92 8.41 -12.36 -13.96
CA GLY A 92 8.42 -11.77 -15.29
C GLY A 92 7.66 -10.44 -15.43
N LEU A 93 6.95 -10.00 -14.38
CA LEU A 93 6.26 -8.71 -14.40
C LEU A 93 7.19 -7.57 -14.04
N THR A 94 6.86 -6.39 -14.58
CA THR A 94 7.43 -5.11 -14.16
C THR A 94 6.33 -4.25 -13.58
N ARG A 95 6.55 -3.70 -12.39
CA ARG A 95 5.67 -2.70 -11.77
C ARG A 95 6.47 -1.44 -11.45
N GLU A 96 5.76 -0.32 -11.36
CA GLU A 96 6.36 0.98 -11.09
C GLU A 96 5.93 1.48 -9.71
N LEU A 97 6.89 1.98 -8.92
CA LEU A 97 6.66 2.67 -7.66
C LEU A 97 7.12 4.13 -7.79
N ARG A 98 6.23 5.09 -7.52
CA ARG A 98 6.59 6.52 -7.43
C ARG A 98 6.57 6.98 -5.99
N VAL A 99 7.66 7.59 -5.54
CA VAL A 99 7.80 8.15 -4.19
C VAL A 99 8.40 9.55 -4.24
N GLU A 100 8.15 10.35 -3.22
CA GLU A 100 8.84 11.62 -3.00
C GLU A 100 9.83 11.46 -1.85
N LEU A 101 11.12 11.67 -2.13
CA LEU A 101 12.20 11.45 -1.17
C LEU A 101 12.92 12.77 -0.86
N PRO A 102 12.74 13.33 0.35
CA PRO A 102 13.62 14.36 0.87
C PRO A 102 15.08 13.88 0.99
N ALA A 103 16.03 14.80 1.12
CA ALA A 103 17.40 14.43 1.43
C ALA A 103 17.50 13.62 2.73
N GLY A 104 18.27 12.54 2.71
CA GLY A 104 18.35 11.60 3.80
C GLY A 104 18.98 10.26 3.38
N THR A 105 18.94 9.32 4.30
CA THR A 105 19.36 7.93 4.08
C THR A 105 18.14 7.04 4.10
N TYR A 106 18.09 6.15 3.12
CA TYR A 106 16.99 5.22 2.88
C TYR A 106 17.56 3.83 2.66
N GLU A 107 16.70 2.82 2.76
CA GLU A 107 16.98 1.47 2.30
C GLU A 107 15.95 1.09 1.24
N THR A 108 16.38 0.41 0.19
CA THR A 108 15.49 -0.32 -0.70
C THR A 108 15.45 -1.77 -0.27
N ALA A 109 14.33 -2.46 -0.50
CA ALA A 109 14.23 -3.88 -0.20
C ALA A 109 13.42 -4.61 -1.26
N CYS A 110 13.88 -5.78 -1.69
CA CYS A 110 13.07 -6.75 -2.43
C CYS A 110 12.70 -7.91 -1.50
N LYS A 111 11.43 -8.30 -1.42
CA LYS A 111 10.95 -9.40 -0.56
C LYS A 111 10.47 -10.59 -1.40
N PRO A 112 11.37 -11.51 -1.82
CA PRO A 112 10.97 -12.70 -2.58
C PRO A 112 10.14 -13.65 -1.71
N GLY A 113 8.90 -13.88 -2.08
CA GLY A 113 7.93 -14.64 -1.29
C GLY A 113 7.19 -13.80 -0.24
N MET A 114 7.19 -12.47 -0.36
CA MET A 114 6.32 -11.56 0.40
C MET A 114 6.47 -11.72 1.93
N SER A 115 7.68 -12.00 2.40
CA SER A 115 7.92 -12.32 3.81
C SER A 115 9.31 -11.88 4.29
N GLY A 116 9.38 -11.58 5.59
CA GLY A 116 10.58 -11.14 6.28
C GLY A 116 11.11 -9.76 5.83
N ARG A 117 12.31 -9.41 6.31
CA ARG A 117 12.92 -8.08 6.08
C ARG A 117 13.38 -7.80 4.65
N GLY A 118 13.35 -8.81 3.78
CA GLY A 118 13.81 -8.72 2.39
C GLY A 118 15.32 -8.57 2.22
N ILE A 119 15.74 -8.55 0.96
CA ILE A 119 17.12 -8.28 0.54
C ILE A 119 17.27 -6.77 0.44
N ARG A 120 18.01 -6.16 1.38
CA ARG A 120 18.12 -4.71 1.53
C ARG A 120 19.38 -4.12 0.93
N GLY A 121 19.27 -2.88 0.45
CA GLY A 121 20.39 -2.07 -0.05
C GLY A 121 20.25 -0.61 0.35
N GLY A 122 21.36 0.06 0.64
CA GLY A 122 21.36 1.47 1.01
C GLY A 122 21.12 2.40 -0.19
N LEU A 123 20.31 3.44 0.03
CA LEU A 123 20.04 4.51 -0.93
C LEU A 123 20.25 5.88 -0.26
N LYS A 124 21.13 6.69 -0.82
CA LYS A 124 21.39 8.05 -0.35
C LYS A 124 20.65 9.08 -1.21
N VAL A 125 19.95 10.01 -0.59
CA VAL A 125 19.27 11.10 -1.29
C VAL A 125 19.87 12.42 -0.83
N THR A 126 20.30 13.26 -1.79
CA THR A 126 21.05 14.49 -1.50
C THR A 126 20.45 15.72 -2.17
N GLY A 127 20.89 16.90 -1.72
CA GLY A 127 20.43 18.18 -2.26
C GLY A 127 19.05 18.59 -1.72
N ALA A 128 18.41 19.53 -2.41
CA ALA A 128 17.04 19.93 -2.11
C ALA A 128 16.15 19.53 -3.28
N ALA A 129 14.92 19.12 -2.99
CA ALA A 129 13.94 18.90 -4.03
C ALA A 129 13.76 20.18 -4.83
N ALA A 130 13.65 20.04 -6.16
CA ALA A 130 13.35 21.17 -7.02
C ALA A 130 12.07 21.85 -6.51
N SER A 131 12.12 23.18 -6.34
CA SER A 131 10.94 23.93 -5.92
C SER A 131 9.92 23.90 -7.05
N VAL A 132 8.91 23.05 -6.90
CA VAL A 132 7.69 23.09 -7.72
C VAL A 132 6.71 24.01 -7.01
N ALA A 133 5.96 24.82 -7.78
CA ALA A 133 4.88 25.61 -7.21
C ALA A 133 3.91 24.67 -6.46
N PRO A 134 3.56 24.94 -5.20
CA PRO A 134 2.65 24.08 -4.46
C PRO A 134 1.34 23.92 -5.22
N ASP A 135 0.98 22.67 -5.55
CA ASP A 135 -0.36 22.39 -6.04
C ASP A 135 -1.33 22.52 -4.86
N ALA A 136 -2.19 23.54 -4.93
CA ALA A 136 -3.15 23.84 -3.87
C ALA A 136 -4.14 22.69 -3.65
N ALA A 137 -4.53 21.98 -4.70
CA ALA A 137 -5.44 20.84 -4.60
C ALA A 137 -4.76 19.67 -3.89
N LEU A 138 -3.49 19.38 -4.21
CA LEU A 138 -2.73 18.33 -3.52
C LEU A 138 -2.38 18.70 -2.07
N THR A 139 -2.12 19.97 -1.79
CA THR A 139 -1.90 20.47 -0.41
C THR A 139 -3.19 20.35 0.42
N GLN A 140 -4.34 20.66 -0.18
CA GLN A 140 -5.63 20.48 0.47
C GLN A 140 -5.97 19.00 0.66
N ALA A 141 -5.59 18.13 -0.29
CA ALA A 141 -5.78 16.69 -0.22
C ALA A 141 -5.08 16.10 1.01
N THR A 142 -3.78 16.36 1.19
CA THR A 142 -3.02 15.85 2.34
C THR A 142 -3.57 16.39 3.66
N ALA A 143 -3.91 17.68 3.73
CA ALA A 143 -4.53 18.26 4.91
C ALA A 143 -5.92 17.65 5.23
N SER A 144 -6.71 17.32 4.20
CA SER A 144 -8.01 16.68 4.38
C SER A 144 -7.89 15.24 4.84
N TYR A 145 -6.97 14.48 4.24
CA TYR A 145 -6.73 13.11 4.63
C TYR A 145 -6.11 13.03 6.04
N GLN A 146 -5.25 13.98 6.43
CA GLN A 146 -4.76 14.05 7.81
C GLN A 146 -5.88 14.21 8.84
N ARG A 147 -6.94 14.98 8.51
CA ARG A 147 -8.13 15.07 9.38
C ARG A 147 -8.89 13.76 9.44
N TYR A 148 -9.01 13.05 8.32
CA TYR A 148 -9.59 11.70 8.29
C TYR A 148 -8.78 10.76 9.19
N VAL A 149 -7.47 10.66 9.02
CA VAL A 149 -6.57 9.85 9.86
C VAL A 149 -6.73 10.20 11.33
N THR A 150 -6.71 11.49 11.68
CA THR A 150 -6.91 11.95 13.06
C THR A 150 -8.25 11.51 13.65
N SER A 151 -9.32 11.52 12.83
CA SER A 151 -10.64 11.04 13.27
C SER A 151 -10.66 9.53 13.48
N GLN A 152 -10.02 8.75 12.60
CA GLN A 152 -9.98 7.30 12.68
C GLN A 152 -9.07 6.83 13.83
N THR A 153 -7.92 7.46 14.04
CA THR A 153 -7.01 7.14 15.16
C THR A 153 -7.65 7.44 16.52
N ALA A 154 -8.44 8.53 16.62
CA ALA A 154 -9.20 8.83 17.85
C ALA A 154 -10.26 7.75 18.14
N ALA A 155 -10.95 7.27 17.11
CA ALA A 155 -11.94 6.20 17.23
C ALA A 155 -11.28 4.85 17.52
N LEU A 156 -10.14 4.54 16.89
CA LEU A 156 -9.30 3.38 17.19
C LEU A 156 -8.94 3.34 18.67
N LEU A 157 -8.37 4.43 19.20
CA LEU A 157 -8.02 4.51 20.62
C LEU A 157 -9.22 4.23 21.52
N THR A 158 -10.35 4.89 21.24
CA THR A 158 -11.58 4.74 22.03
C THR A 158 -12.08 3.29 22.01
N LYS A 159 -12.12 2.66 20.84
CA LYS A 159 -12.62 1.28 20.70
C LYS A 159 -11.65 0.24 21.23
N THR A 160 -10.35 0.46 21.11
CA THR A 160 -9.35 -0.39 21.77
C THR A 160 -9.45 -0.28 23.29
N GLU A 161 -9.69 0.90 23.86
CA GLU A 161 -9.92 1.04 25.31
C GLU A 161 -11.16 0.25 25.78
N GLU A 162 -12.27 0.30 25.03
CA GLU A 162 -13.46 -0.51 25.31
C GLU A 162 -13.17 -2.02 25.23
N PHE A 163 -12.46 -2.45 24.19
CA PHE A 163 -12.09 -3.85 23.98
C PHE A 163 -11.16 -4.37 25.09
N VAL A 164 -10.08 -3.64 25.39
CA VAL A 164 -9.11 -3.98 26.44
C VAL A 164 -9.79 -4.04 27.81
N ALA A 165 -10.72 -3.13 28.11
CA ALA A 165 -11.49 -3.19 29.33
C ALA A 165 -12.34 -4.47 29.44
N ALA A 166 -12.96 -4.92 28.35
CA ALA A 166 -13.72 -6.17 28.33
C ALA A 166 -12.81 -7.39 28.51
N VAL A 167 -11.65 -7.40 27.86
CA VAL A 167 -10.65 -8.49 28.00
C VAL A 167 -10.19 -8.60 29.45
N LYS A 168 -9.80 -7.48 30.06
CA LYS A 168 -9.33 -7.43 31.45
C LYS A 168 -10.40 -7.77 32.48
N ALA A 169 -11.68 -7.59 32.14
CA ALA A 169 -12.80 -8.00 32.97
C ALA A 169 -13.15 -9.49 32.85
N GLY A 170 -12.52 -10.24 31.92
CA GLY A 170 -12.87 -11.62 31.62
C GLY A 170 -14.22 -11.77 30.90
N ASP A 171 -14.75 -10.69 30.33
CA ASP A 171 -16.04 -10.70 29.62
C ASP A 171 -15.84 -11.14 28.17
N VAL A 172 -15.74 -12.46 27.97
CA VAL A 172 -15.48 -13.09 26.67
C VAL A 172 -16.54 -12.69 25.63
N THR A 173 -17.82 -12.67 26.00
CA THR A 173 -18.90 -12.34 25.07
C THR A 173 -18.78 -10.91 24.58
N LYS A 174 -18.54 -9.95 25.48
CA LYS A 174 -18.37 -8.55 25.11
C LYS A 174 -17.07 -8.31 24.33
N ALA A 175 -15.96 -8.95 24.73
CA ALA A 175 -14.69 -8.86 24.03
C ALA A 175 -14.81 -9.33 22.57
N LYS A 176 -15.47 -10.48 22.33
CA LYS A 176 -15.75 -10.97 20.96
C LYS A 176 -16.56 -10.00 20.13
N ALA A 177 -17.56 -9.34 20.72
CA ALA A 177 -18.39 -8.37 20.01
C ALA A 177 -17.63 -7.07 19.67
N LEU A 178 -16.67 -6.66 20.52
CA LEU A 178 -15.88 -5.44 20.33
C LEU A 178 -14.68 -5.64 19.41
N TYR A 179 -14.13 -6.85 19.33
CA TYR A 179 -12.93 -7.16 18.56
C TYR A 179 -12.95 -6.63 17.11
N PRO A 180 -13.91 -7.03 16.24
CA PRO A 180 -13.92 -6.55 14.85
C PRO A 180 -14.29 -5.05 14.74
N VAL A 181 -14.96 -4.50 15.76
CA VAL A 181 -15.33 -3.07 15.83
C VAL A 181 -14.10 -2.21 16.15
N ALA A 182 -13.20 -2.68 17.01
CA ALA A 182 -11.95 -2.00 17.31
C ALA A 182 -11.01 -2.04 16.09
N ARG A 183 -10.84 -3.23 15.49
CA ARG A 183 -10.00 -3.43 14.30
C ARG A 183 -10.42 -2.61 13.09
N THR A 184 -11.73 -2.39 12.87
CA THR A 184 -12.24 -1.54 11.78
C THR A 184 -11.49 -0.20 11.64
N TYR A 185 -11.09 0.43 12.75
CA TYR A 185 -10.41 1.72 12.70
C TYR A 185 -8.90 1.62 12.45
N TRP A 186 -8.30 0.48 12.78
CA TRP A 186 -6.92 0.14 12.43
C TRP A 186 -6.80 -0.05 10.92
N GLU A 187 -7.60 -0.95 10.37
CA GLU A 187 -7.67 -1.29 8.94
C GLU A 187 -7.94 -0.06 8.04
N ARG A 188 -8.76 0.88 8.52
CA ARG A 188 -9.05 2.15 7.81
C ARG A 188 -7.85 3.09 7.67
N ILE A 189 -6.85 2.97 8.53
CA ILE A 189 -5.66 3.83 8.56
C ILE A 189 -4.38 3.07 8.22
N GLU A 190 -4.47 1.78 7.96
CA GLU A 190 -3.38 0.90 7.54
C GLU A 190 -2.45 1.52 6.47
N PRO A 191 -2.93 2.26 5.42
CA PRO A 191 -2.09 3.04 4.50
C PRO A 191 -1.05 3.97 5.13
N VAL A 192 -1.33 4.40 6.36
CA VAL A 192 -0.50 5.29 7.17
C VAL A 192 0.09 4.56 8.36
N ALA A 193 -0.62 3.59 8.95
CA ALA A 193 -0.18 2.86 10.13
C ALA A 193 0.97 1.87 9.84
N GLU A 194 0.92 1.14 8.72
CA GLU A 194 1.98 0.23 8.28
C GLU A 194 3.29 0.96 7.95
N SER A 195 3.19 2.27 7.70
CA SER A 195 4.39 3.09 7.55
C SER A 195 5.25 3.12 8.82
N PHE A 196 4.77 2.65 9.98
CA PHE A 196 5.52 2.65 11.24
C PHE A 196 5.95 1.22 11.63
N GLY A 197 7.03 0.76 10.99
CA GLY A 197 7.38 -0.66 10.88
C GLY A 197 7.45 -1.50 12.16
N ASP A 198 7.80 -0.96 13.33
CA ASP A 198 7.89 -1.78 14.56
C ASP A 198 6.57 -1.91 15.33
N LEU A 199 5.57 -1.09 15.01
CA LEU A 199 4.28 -1.08 15.71
C LEU A 199 3.26 -2.00 15.06
N ASP A 200 3.28 -2.07 13.73
CA ASP A 200 2.37 -2.93 12.98
C ASP A 200 2.44 -4.41 13.44
N PRO A 201 3.60 -5.08 13.49
CA PRO A 201 3.67 -6.47 13.98
C PRO A 201 3.28 -6.66 15.45
N LYS A 202 3.38 -5.61 16.28
CA LYS A 202 3.00 -5.67 17.70
C LYS A 202 1.49 -5.54 17.91
N ILE A 203 0.84 -4.78 17.02
CA ILE A 203 -0.60 -4.49 17.06
C ILE A 203 -1.37 -5.58 16.30
N ASP A 204 -0.87 -5.96 15.13
CA ASP A 204 -1.59 -6.76 14.12
C ASP A 204 -0.80 -7.93 13.54
N GLY A 205 0.33 -8.29 14.14
CA GLY A 205 1.10 -9.45 13.69
C GLY A 205 0.34 -10.78 13.86
N ARG A 206 0.27 -11.57 12.78
CA ARG A 206 -0.33 -12.93 12.80
C ARG A 206 0.71 -13.99 13.16
N GLU A 207 0.31 -15.02 13.91
CA GLU A 207 1.21 -16.02 14.53
C GLU A 207 2.24 -16.62 13.55
N GLU A 208 1.85 -16.85 12.30
CA GLU A 208 2.64 -17.53 11.28
C GLU A 208 3.57 -16.62 10.46
N VAL A 209 3.39 -15.30 10.52
CA VAL A 209 4.19 -14.32 9.74
C VAL A 209 5.00 -13.36 10.61
N ILE A 210 4.98 -13.54 11.93
CA ILE A 210 5.81 -12.76 12.85
C ILE A 210 7.29 -13.02 12.59
N GLU A 211 8.08 -11.94 12.51
CA GLU A 211 9.52 -12.03 12.30
C GLU A 211 10.20 -12.88 13.38
N GLU A 212 11.23 -13.63 12.99
CA GLU A 212 11.98 -14.49 13.91
C GLU A 212 12.51 -13.67 15.10
N GLY A 213 12.10 -14.07 16.31
CA GLY A 213 12.48 -13.43 17.57
C GLY A 213 11.51 -12.36 18.07
N MET A 214 10.44 -12.04 17.33
CA MET A 214 9.36 -11.18 17.81
C MET A 214 8.33 -12.00 18.62
N GLU A 215 7.75 -11.39 19.65
CA GLU A 215 6.70 -12.03 20.46
C GLU A 215 5.33 -11.88 19.76
N PHE A 216 4.50 -12.92 19.86
CA PHE A 216 3.11 -12.86 19.38
C PHE A 216 2.22 -12.12 20.37
N THR A 217 1.90 -10.87 20.03
CA THR A 217 1.09 -9.94 20.83
C THR A 217 -0.09 -9.38 20.01
N GLY A 218 -0.73 -8.31 20.50
CA GLY A 218 -1.70 -7.55 19.70
C GLY A 218 -3.09 -8.17 19.59
N PHE A 219 -3.84 -7.73 18.58
CA PHE A 219 -5.21 -8.15 18.31
C PHE A 219 -5.30 -9.67 18.08
N HIS A 220 -4.55 -10.21 17.14
CA HIS A 220 -4.62 -11.63 16.77
C HIS A 220 -4.20 -12.59 17.89
N ARG A 221 -3.30 -12.16 18.78
CA ARG A 221 -2.98 -12.96 19.97
C ARG A 221 -4.19 -13.09 20.90
N ILE A 222 -4.94 -12.01 21.11
CA ILE A 222 -6.15 -12.03 21.94
C ILE A 222 -7.30 -12.74 21.21
N GLU A 223 -7.41 -12.56 19.89
CA GLU A 223 -8.34 -13.28 19.03
C GLU A 223 -8.21 -14.80 19.20
N LYS A 224 -6.97 -15.30 19.16
CA LYS A 224 -6.68 -16.72 19.36
C LYS A 224 -7.28 -17.24 20.67
N ASP A 225 -7.03 -16.57 21.78
CA ASP A 225 -7.51 -17.02 23.09
C ASP A 225 -9.03 -16.90 23.21
N LEU A 226 -9.63 -15.81 22.70
CA LEU A 226 -11.07 -15.62 22.68
C LEU A 226 -11.79 -16.75 21.90
N TRP A 227 -11.32 -17.12 20.71
CA TRP A 227 -12.03 -18.05 19.82
C TRP A 227 -11.63 -19.52 19.94
N THR A 228 -10.41 -19.84 20.39
CA THR A 228 -9.96 -21.23 20.49
C THR A 228 -10.26 -21.85 21.85
N THR A 229 -9.92 -21.17 22.95
CA THR A 229 -10.11 -21.68 24.32
C THR A 229 -11.25 -20.99 25.06
N GLY A 230 -11.51 -19.72 24.73
CA GLY A 230 -12.36 -18.84 25.51
C GLY A 230 -11.77 -18.44 26.86
N ASP A 231 -10.51 -18.79 27.14
CA ASP A 231 -9.81 -18.43 28.37
C ASP A 231 -8.87 -17.25 28.12
N ILE A 232 -9.34 -16.07 28.52
CA ILE A 232 -8.59 -14.80 28.46
C ILE A 232 -8.04 -14.37 29.83
N SER A 233 -8.02 -15.27 30.82
CA SER A 233 -7.58 -14.94 32.18
C SER A 233 -6.13 -14.46 32.27
N LYS A 234 -5.32 -14.77 31.25
CA LYS A 234 -3.91 -14.37 31.12
C LYS A 234 -3.68 -13.24 30.12
N ASP A 235 -4.70 -12.75 29.45
CA ASP A 235 -4.56 -11.74 28.39
C ASP A 235 -4.42 -10.31 28.90
N GLY A 236 -4.59 -10.07 30.20
CA GLY A 236 -4.46 -8.74 30.79
C GLY A 236 -3.20 -7.96 30.38
N PRO A 237 -1.99 -8.55 30.50
CA PRO A 237 -0.76 -7.93 30.04
C PRO A 237 -0.70 -7.70 28.52
N ILE A 238 -1.23 -8.62 27.70
CA ILE A 238 -1.26 -8.48 26.24
C ILE A 238 -2.18 -7.33 25.84
N ALA A 239 -3.33 -7.22 26.49
CA ALA A 239 -4.29 -6.14 26.29
C ALA A 239 -3.73 -4.76 26.71
N ASP A 240 -2.97 -4.71 27.81
CA ASP A 240 -2.26 -3.48 28.24
C ASP A 240 -1.16 -3.08 27.25
N GLN A 241 -0.43 -4.05 26.69
CA GLN A 241 0.57 -3.81 25.64
C GLN A 241 -0.09 -3.30 24.36
N LEU A 242 -1.16 -3.94 23.88
CA LEU A 242 -1.93 -3.50 22.72
C LEU A 242 -2.40 -2.04 22.87
N LEU A 243 -2.94 -1.65 24.03
CA LEU A 243 -3.36 -0.27 24.26
C LEU A 243 -2.18 0.71 24.25
N THR A 244 -1.01 0.29 24.74
CA THR A 244 0.22 1.10 24.71
C THR A 244 0.68 1.32 23.27
N ASP A 245 0.70 0.27 22.45
CA ASP A 245 1.10 0.35 21.05
C ASP A 245 0.09 1.16 20.22
N VAL A 246 -1.22 1.02 20.49
CA VAL A 246 -2.27 1.85 19.88
C VAL A 246 -2.10 3.33 20.26
N LYS A 247 -1.71 3.65 21.50
CA LYS A 247 -1.39 5.06 21.85
C LYS A 247 -0.17 5.58 21.08
N ALA A 248 0.84 4.73 20.88
CA ALA A 248 2.03 5.08 20.13
C ALA A 248 1.72 5.32 18.64
N ILE A 249 0.93 4.45 18.00
CA ILE A 249 0.56 4.63 16.59
C ILE A 249 -0.33 5.86 16.39
N VAL A 250 -1.28 6.12 17.29
CA VAL A 250 -2.13 7.33 17.25
C VAL A 250 -1.26 8.58 17.30
N ALA A 251 -0.26 8.62 18.18
CA ALA A 251 0.64 9.76 18.29
C ALA A 251 1.48 9.95 17.01
N LYS A 252 2.03 8.86 16.45
CA LYS A 252 2.84 8.89 15.22
C LYS A 252 2.01 9.27 13.99
N ALA A 253 0.88 8.62 13.77
CA ALA A 253 -0.02 8.89 12.65
C ALA A 253 -0.53 10.34 12.65
N ASN A 254 -0.80 10.91 13.83
CA ASN A 254 -1.23 12.31 13.96
C ASN A 254 -0.09 13.33 13.73
N ALA A 255 1.17 12.92 13.94
CA ALA A 255 2.34 13.77 13.73
C ALA A 255 2.94 13.66 12.32
N GLU A 256 2.54 12.64 11.55
CA GLU A 256 3.09 12.37 10.22
C GLU A 256 2.76 13.50 9.25
N LYS A 257 3.73 13.79 8.36
CA LYS A 257 3.54 14.73 7.26
C LYS A 257 3.32 13.95 5.98
N LEU A 258 2.05 13.65 5.71
CA LEU A 258 1.65 12.89 4.53
C LEU A 258 1.91 13.67 3.23
N THR A 259 2.43 12.95 2.24
CA THR A 259 2.60 13.43 0.86
C THR A 259 1.48 12.91 -0.03
N PRO A 260 1.16 13.60 -1.15
CA PRO A 260 0.15 13.12 -2.08
C PRO A 260 0.44 11.73 -2.67
N LEU A 261 1.73 11.41 -2.88
CA LEU A 261 2.14 10.09 -3.36
C LEU A 261 1.94 8.99 -2.30
N GLN A 262 2.14 9.29 -1.01
CA GLN A 262 1.81 8.32 0.05
C GLN A 262 0.31 8.00 0.08
N LEU A 263 -0.58 8.99 -0.08
CA LEU A 263 -2.02 8.73 -0.19
C LEU A 263 -2.36 7.80 -1.36
N ALA A 264 -1.76 8.06 -2.53
CA ALA A 264 -2.00 7.26 -3.73
C ALA A 264 -1.46 5.83 -3.60
N ASN A 265 -0.24 5.69 -3.05
CA ASN A 265 0.42 4.39 -2.87
C ASN A 265 -0.29 3.56 -1.79
N GLY A 266 -0.62 4.16 -0.64
CA GLY A 266 -1.31 3.45 0.43
C GLY A 266 -2.71 2.99 0.04
N ALA A 267 -3.45 3.80 -0.74
CA ALA A 267 -4.75 3.36 -1.28
C ALA A 267 -4.63 2.13 -2.21
N LYS A 268 -3.49 1.98 -2.89
CA LYS A 268 -3.19 0.85 -3.77
C LYS A 268 -2.72 -0.37 -2.97
N ALA A 269 -1.81 -0.18 -2.01
CA ALA A 269 -1.24 -1.25 -1.18
C ALA A 269 -2.36 -2.07 -0.51
N LEU A 270 -3.28 -1.39 0.18
CA LEU A 270 -4.47 -2.00 0.77
C LEU A 270 -5.24 -2.94 -0.16
N LEU A 271 -5.41 -2.56 -1.43
CA LEU A 271 -6.19 -3.36 -2.37
C LEU A 271 -5.40 -4.54 -2.92
N ASP A 272 -4.09 -4.37 -3.10
CA ASP A 272 -3.20 -5.48 -3.46
C ASP A 272 -3.18 -6.52 -2.33
N GLU A 273 -3.14 -6.08 -1.09
CA GLU A 273 -3.14 -6.95 0.09
C GLU A 273 -4.45 -7.74 0.22
N VAL A 274 -5.61 -7.06 0.12
CA VAL A 274 -6.90 -7.75 0.14
C VAL A 274 -7.00 -8.76 -1.00
N ALA A 275 -6.56 -8.40 -2.21
CA ALA A 275 -6.66 -9.27 -3.39
C ALA A 275 -5.77 -10.52 -3.31
N SER A 276 -4.60 -10.42 -2.66
CA SER A 276 -3.57 -11.46 -2.69
C SER A 276 -3.60 -12.39 -1.48
N GLY A 277 -3.85 -11.83 -0.30
CA GLY A 277 -3.83 -12.54 0.98
C GLY A 277 -5.20 -12.56 1.61
N LYS A 278 -5.68 -11.40 2.10
CA LYS A 278 -6.80 -11.32 3.03
C LYS A 278 -8.08 -11.97 2.47
N ILE A 279 -8.33 -11.95 1.15
CA ILE A 279 -9.47 -12.65 0.52
C ILE A 279 -9.58 -14.15 0.86
N THR A 280 -8.47 -14.79 1.23
CA THR A 280 -8.42 -16.21 1.61
C THR A 280 -8.90 -16.49 3.05
N GLY A 281 -9.13 -15.45 3.85
CA GLY A 281 -9.48 -15.57 5.27
C GLY A 281 -8.25 -15.78 6.17
N GLU A 282 -7.08 -15.34 5.71
CA GLU A 282 -5.82 -15.51 6.44
C GLU A 282 -5.63 -14.50 7.58
N GLU A 283 -6.36 -13.39 7.56
CA GLU A 283 -6.23 -12.34 8.56
C GLU A 283 -6.86 -12.79 9.87
N GLU A 284 -8.14 -13.15 9.82
CA GLU A 284 -8.94 -13.47 11.00
C GLU A 284 -9.12 -14.98 11.12
N ARG A 285 -8.01 -15.71 11.30
CA ARG A 285 -7.99 -17.18 11.25
C ARG A 285 -8.84 -17.86 12.31
N TYR A 286 -9.16 -17.17 13.41
CA TYR A 286 -9.90 -17.76 14.53
C TYR A 286 -11.34 -17.24 14.60
N SER A 287 -11.53 -15.94 14.38
CA SER A 287 -12.82 -15.25 14.47
C SER A 287 -13.58 -15.21 13.16
N HIS A 288 -12.87 -15.28 12.03
CA HIS A 288 -13.38 -15.20 10.67
C HIS A 288 -14.13 -13.89 10.38
N THR A 289 -13.70 -12.79 10.99
CA THR A 289 -14.29 -11.45 10.83
C THR A 289 -13.69 -10.65 9.66
N ASP A 290 -13.01 -11.30 8.70
CA ASP A 290 -12.25 -10.66 7.62
C ASP A 290 -13.09 -9.67 6.77
N LEU A 291 -14.41 -9.84 6.70
CA LEU A 291 -15.31 -8.94 5.97
C LEU A 291 -15.45 -7.55 6.63
N TRP A 292 -15.16 -7.43 7.94
CA TRP A 292 -15.01 -6.13 8.58
C TRP A 292 -13.75 -5.43 8.05
N ASP A 293 -12.65 -6.17 8.00
CA ASP A 293 -11.34 -5.67 7.58
C ASP A 293 -11.37 -5.26 6.10
N PHE A 294 -11.91 -6.12 5.21
CA PHE A 294 -12.05 -5.79 3.79
C PHE A 294 -12.83 -4.49 3.55
N ASN A 295 -13.92 -4.28 4.30
CA ASN A 295 -14.70 -3.06 4.19
C ASN A 295 -13.91 -1.85 4.70
N ALA A 296 -13.19 -2.03 5.80
CA ALA A 296 -12.38 -0.98 6.40
C ALA A 296 -11.21 -0.57 5.50
N ASN A 297 -10.50 -1.52 4.88
CA ASN A 297 -9.46 -1.23 3.89
C ASN A 297 -10.08 -0.49 2.68
N LEU A 298 -11.22 -0.97 2.16
CA LEU A 298 -11.92 -0.30 1.06
C LEU A 298 -12.29 1.16 1.39
N GLU A 299 -12.80 1.40 2.60
CA GLU A 299 -13.12 2.74 3.11
C GLU A 299 -11.88 3.62 3.26
N GLY A 300 -10.77 3.05 3.76
CA GLY A 300 -9.47 3.72 3.86
C GLY A 300 -8.92 4.15 2.49
N SER A 301 -8.90 3.24 1.52
CA SER A 301 -8.53 3.53 0.14
C SER A 301 -9.44 4.58 -0.48
N LYS A 302 -10.76 4.44 -0.32
CA LYS A 302 -11.74 5.39 -0.86
C LYS A 302 -11.58 6.79 -0.26
N ALA A 303 -11.27 6.90 1.03
CA ALA A 303 -11.00 8.19 1.68
C ALA A 303 -9.74 8.88 1.13
N ALA A 304 -8.67 8.12 0.87
CA ALA A 304 -7.45 8.66 0.26
C ALA A 304 -7.71 9.14 -1.18
N ILE A 305 -8.42 8.34 -1.99
CA ILE A 305 -8.81 8.73 -3.35
C ILE A 305 -9.74 9.94 -3.35
N ALA A 306 -10.71 9.99 -2.44
CA ALA A 306 -11.61 11.12 -2.29
C ALA A 306 -10.87 12.42 -1.94
N ALA A 307 -9.82 12.34 -1.10
CA ALA A 307 -8.97 13.49 -0.80
C ALA A 307 -8.20 13.98 -2.03
N LEU A 308 -7.67 13.06 -2.85
CA LEU A 308 -6.93 13.37 -4.09
C LEU A 308 -7.84 13.81 -5.25
N ARG A 309 -9.15 13.55 -5.16
CA ARG A 309 -10.13 13.74 -6.23
C ARG A 309 -10.06 15.11 -6.91
N PRO A 310 -9.95 16.26 -6.21
CA PRO A 310 -9.90 17.56 -6.88
C PRO A 310 -8.72 17.71 -7.86
N ALA A 311 -7.57 17.11 -7.55
CA ALA A 311 -6.43 17.10 -8.46
C ALA A 311 -6.62 16.06 -9.59
N LEU A 312 -7.20 14.91 -9.28
CA LEU A 312 -7.50 13.87 -10.29
C LEU A 312 -8.52 14.35 -11.33
N GLU A 313 -9.56 15.08 -10.93
CA GLU A 313 -10.57 15.63 -11.84
C GLU A 313 -9.96 16.63 -12.84
N GLN A 314 -9.00 17.45 -12.38
CA GLN A 314 -8.28 18.40 -13.24
C GLN A 314 -7.35 17.69 -14.23
N ARG A 315 -6.70 16.60 -13.81
CA ARG A 315 -5.60 15.97 -14.54
C ARG A 315 -6.02 14.74 -15.35
N SER A 316 -7.09 14.06 -14.95
CA SER A 316 -7.58 12.82 -15.55
C SER A 316 -9.05 12.53 -15.14
N PRO A 317 -10.04 13.27 -15.66
CA PRO A 317 -11.45 13.08 -15.30
C PRO A 317 -12.01 11.71 -15.70
N ASP A 318 -11.48 11.08 -16.75
CA ASP A 318 -11.91 9.73 -17.12
C ASP A 318 -11.44 8.66 -16.13
N LEU A 319 -10.25 8.85 -15.53
CA LEU A 319 -9.79 7.98 -14.44
C LEU A 319 -10.72 8.09 -13.23
N VAL A 320 -11.18 9.30 -12.89
CA VAL A 320 -12.13 9.51 -11.79
C VAL A 320 -13.43 8.74 -12.02
N LYS A 321 -13.98 8.76 -13.25
CA LYS A 321 -15.19 7.99 -13.58
C LYS A 321 -14.98 6.48 -13.45
N GLN A 322 -13.81 5.98 -13.86
CA GLN A 322 -13.45 4.57 -13.70
C GLN A 322 -13.37 4.20 -12.22
N LEU A 323 -12.67 5.01 -11.40
CA LEU A 323 -12.59 4.82 -9.96
C LEU A 323 -13.98 4.80 -9.31
N ASP A 324 -14.86 5.72 -9.65
CA ASP A 324 -16.23 5.77 -9.11
C ASP A 324 -17.01 4.49 -9.42
N THR A 325 -16.90 4.03 -10.66
CA THR A 325 -17.57 2.80 -11.12
C THR A 325 -17.05 1.60 -10.35
N GLU A 326 -15.73 1.43 -10.27
CA GLU A 326 -15.15 0.25 -9.63
C GLU A 326 -15.28 0.25 -8.10
N PHE A 327 -15.18 1.41 -7.44
CA PHE A 327 -15.50 1.50 -6.01
C PHE A 327 -16.96 1.11 -5.75
N ALA A 328 -17.91 1.62 -6.55
CA ALA A 328 -19.32 1.25 -6.41
C ALA A 328 -19.55 -0.24 -6.67
N ASN A 329 -18.82 -0.85 -7.62
CA ASN A 329 -18.89 -2.28 -7.89
C ASN A 329 -18.41 -3.10 -6.68
N VAL A 330 -17.26 -2.75 -6.09
CA VAL A 330 -16.75 -3.46 -4.90
C VAL A 330 -17.69 -3.28 -3.71
N GLU A 331 -18.17 -2.06 -3.44
CA GLU A 331 -19.12 -1.77 -2.37
C GLU A 331 -20.42 -2.57 -2.53
N ALA A 332 -20.95 -2.66 -3.76
CA ALA A 332 -22.15 -3.43 -4.05
C ALA A 332 -21.94 -4.93 -3.88
N THR A 333 -20.81 -5.47 -4.34
CA THR A 333 -20.46 -6.89 -4.17
C THR A 333 -20.27 -7.24 -2.71
N LEU A 334 -19.46 -6.47 -1.99
CA LEU A 334 -19.22 -6.67 -0.55
C LEU A 334 -20.53 -6.56 0.23
N GLY A 335 -21.36 -5.54 -0.08
CA GLY A 335 -22.64 -5.28 0.56
C GLY A 335 -23.64 -6.44 0.55
N LYS A 336 -23.54 -7.38 -0.40
CA LYS A 336 -24.34 -8.62 -0.44
C LYS A 336 -24.11 -9.52 0.79
N HIS A 337 -23.00 -9.32 1.50
CA HIS A 337 -22.57 -10.11 2.65
C HIS A 337 -22.84 -9.42 3.99
N ARG A 338 -23.60 -8.31 4.02
CA ARG A 338 -24.07 -7.70 5.27
C ARG A 338 -24.94 -8.68 6.07
N ALA A 339 -24.82 -8.61 7.40
CA ALA A 339 -25.64 -9.36 8.35
C ALA A 339 -26.00 -8.47 9.55
N GLY A 340 -27.23 -7.94 9.57
CA GLY A 340 -27.61 -6.90 10.52
C GLY A 340 -26.73 -5.66 10.35
N ASP A 341 -26.22 -5.14 11.47
CA ASP A 341 -25.29 -3.99 11.48
C ASP A 341 -23.84 -4.38 11.16
N GLY A 342 -23.55 -5.68 11.01
CA GLY A 342 -22.22 -6.23 10.74
C GLY A 342 -22.14 -6.96 9.40
N TRP A 343 -21.28 -7.98 9.36
CA TRP A 343 -21.03 -8.80 8.19
C TRP A 343 -21.23 -10.28 8.49
N LYS A 344 -21.41 -11.08 7.43
CA LYS A 344 -21.21 -12.53 7.53
C LYS A 344 -19.77 -12.82 7.95
N LEU A 345 -19.53 -13.99 8.55
CA LEU A 345 -18.17 -14.49 8.72
C LEU A 345 -17.61 -14.95 7.37
N HIS A 346 -16.28 -14.86 7.19
CA HIS A 346 -15.62 -15.30 5.96
C HIS A 346 -15.97 -16.75 5.59
N THR A 347 -15.96 -17.64 6.60
CA THR A 347 -16.30 -19.06 6.43
C THR A 347 -17.75 -19.34 6.01
N ALA A 348 -18.63 -18.33 6.04
CA ALA A 348 -19.99 -18.44 5.55
C ALA A 348 -20.12 -18.09 4.05
N LEU A 349 -19.07 -17.57 3.41
CA LEU A 349 -19.06 -17.28 1.98
C LEU A 349 -18.66 -18.53 1.18
N SER A 350 -19.36 -18.76 0.09
CA SER A 350 -18.99 -19.78 -0.88
C SER A 350 -17.75 -19.37 -1.68
N LYS A 351 -17.07 -20.35 -2.28
CA LYS A 351 -15.95 -20.09 -3.20
C LYS A 351 -16.34 -19.18 -4.38
N ALA A 352 -17.59 -19.24 -4.83
CA ALA A 352 -18.09 -18.39 -5.91
C ALA A 352 -18.23 -16.94 -5.44
N GLU A 353 -18.74 -16.70 -4.22
CA GLU A 353 -18.84 -15.37 -3.63
C GLU A 353 -17.46 -14.77 -3.35
N LEU A 354 -16.53 -15.55 -2.79
CA LEU A 354 -15.14 -15.10 -2.58
C LEU A 354 -14.45 -14.76 -3.90
N LYS A 355 -14.69 -15.56 -4.95
CA LYS A 355 -14.19 -15.25 -6.29
C LYS A 355 -14.79 -13.97 -6.86
N GLU A 356 -16.10 -13.76 -6.70
CA GLU A 356 -16.77 -12.54 -7.17
C GLU A 356 -16.19 -11.29 -6.48
N LEU A 357 -15.96 -11.36 -5.18
CA LEU A 357 -15.31 -10.28 -4.43
C LEU A 357 -13.85 -10.06 -4.87
N SER A 358 -13.09 -11.14 -5.07
CA SER A 358 -11.73 -11.04 -5.60
C SER A 358 -11.70 -10.39 -6.98
N ASP A 359 -12.60 -10.78 -7.87
CA ASP A 359 -12.66 -10.25 -9.23
C ASP A 359 -13.02 -8.75 -9.23
N SER A 360 -13.93 -8.30 -8.35
CA SER A 360 -14.26 -6.87 -8.26
C SER A 360 -13.12 -6.03 -7.67
N ILE A 361 -12.40 -6.54 -6.67
CA ILE A 361 -11.23 -5.85 -6.09
C ILE A 361 -10.11 -5.74 -7.13
N ASN A 362 -9.86 -6.81 -7.89
CA ASN A 362 -8.89 -6.80 -8.98
C ASN A 362 -9.27 -5.79 -10.08
N ALA A 363 -10.58 -5.64 -10.38
CA ALA A 363 -11.05 -4.64 -11.33
C ALA A 363 -10.79 -3.20 -10.83
N LEU A 364 -10.93 -2.94 -9.53
CA LEU A 364 -10.62 -1.66 -8.90
C LEU A 364 -9.10 -1.38 -8.80
N ALA A 365 -8.27 -2.41 -8.63
CA ALA A 365 -6.82 -2.26 -8.50
C ALA A 365 -6.17 -1.64 -9.76
N GLU A 366 -6.70 -1.93 -10.95
CA GLU A 366 -6.19 -1.39 -12.22
C GLU A 366 -6.25 0.15 -12.29
N PRO A 367 -7.41 0.81 -12.14
CA PRO A 367 -7.47 2.26 -12.19
C PRO A 367 -6.72 2.88 -11.00
N ILE A 368 -6.77 2.29 -9.81
CA ILE A 368 -6.03 2.82 -8.65
C ILE A 368 -4.52 2.84 -8.89
N SER A 369 -3.97 1.84 -9.59
CA SER A 369 -2.54 1.82 -9.92
C SER A 369 -2.07 3.03 -10.74
N LYS A 370 -2.97 3.72 -11.44
CA LYS A 370 -2.67 4.92 -12.25
C LYS A 370 -2.66 6.21 -11.45
N VAL A 371 -3.22 6.22 -10.24
CA VAL A 371 -3.42 7.44 -9.43
C VAL A 371 -2.08 8.11 -9.12
N ALA A 372 -1.08 7.35 -8.68
CA ALA A 372 0.25 7.90 -8.36
C ALA A 372 0.89 8.59 -9.57
N ALA A 373 0.72 8.04 -10.78
CA ALA A 373 1.22 8.64 -12.02
C ALA A 373 0.55 9.98 -12.34
N VAL A 374 -0.75 10.11 -12.06
CA VAL A 374 -1.51 11.34 -12.28
C VAL A 374 -1.16 12.38 -11.22
N VAL A 375 -1.01 11.96 -9.96
CA VAL A 375 -0.61 12.82 -8.83
C VAL A 375 0.81 13.35 -8.99
N ALA A 376 1.72 12.57 -9.59
CA ALA A 376 3.10 13.00 -9.79
C ALA A 376 3.30 14.10 -10.86
N ARG A 377 2.29 14.39 -11.69
CA ARG A 377 2.39 15.37 -12.79
C ARG A 377 2.60 16.80 -12.34
#